data_AF-A0A936E6J1-F1
#
_entry.id   AF-A0A936E6J1-F1
#
_cell.length_a   1.000
_cell.length_b   1.000
_cell.length_c   1.000
_cell.angle_alpha   90.00
_cell.angle_beta   90.00
_cell.angle_gamma   90.00
#
_symmetry.space_group_name_H-M   'P 1'
#
loop_
_entity.id
_entity.type
_entity.pdbx_description
1 polymer ?
#
loop_
_entity_poly.entity_id
_entity_poly.type
_entity_poly.pdbx_seq_one_letter_code
_entity_poly.pdbx_strand_id
1 'polypeptide(L)'
;MADLYGRNYAYAVDRLRFDATLWALAEAEPNVTTWQETAVTDLLREGEQVVGVVVRRGGETTHLTAKAVVGADGRFSTIAQKVAAREYGRWKRFPTSLLYAYWEGVRPYDETGEPTIHFISPRHGLGVLMLESADGTTAVTIEGQTKRLHGSADGRLADHYHALLRDMPIVQRRIAPGTTHHQN
;
A
#
# COMPACT_ATOMS: atom_id res chain seq x y z
N MET A 1 -7.89 0.80 -27.63
CA MET A 1 -7.25 0.47 -26.34
C MET A 1 -7.02 -1.03 -26.33
N ALA A 2 -5.79 -1.48 -26.09
CA ALA A 2 -5.50 -2.92 -26.10
C ALA A 2 -6.21 -3.59 -24.92
N ASP A 3 -7.00 -4.61 -25.23
CA ASP A 3 -7.71 -5.42 -24.26
C ASP A 3 -6.70 -6.26 -23.45
N LEU A 4 -6.54 -5.96 -22.16
CA LEU A 4 -5.72 -6.77 -21.27
C LEU A 4 -6.64 -7.78 -20.57
N TYR A 5 -6.74 -8.99 -21.14
CA TYR A 5 -7.57 -10.09 -20.61
C TYR A 5 -9.08 -9.80 -20.50
N GLY A 6 -9.68 -9.10 -21.47
CA GLY A 6 -11.10 -8.73 -21.47
C GLY A 6 -11.41 -7.46 -20.66
N ARG A 7 -10.40 -6.70 -20.21
CA ARG A 7 -10.56 -5.56 -19.30
C ARG A 7 -10.05 -4.28 -19.96
N ASN A 8 -10.92 -3.27 -19.94
CA ASN A 8 -10.64 -1.90 -20.37
C ASN A 8 -10.76 -0.89 -19.22
N TYR A 9 -10.68 -1.35 -17.97
CA TYR A 9 -10.78 -0.54 -16.76
C TYR A 9 -9.81 -1.03 -15.67
N ALA A 10 -9.61 -0.18 -14.65
CA ALA A 10 -8.87 -0.50 -13.43
C ALA A 10 -9.67 -0.02 -12.21
N TYR A 11 -9.39 -0.58 -11.04
CA TYR A 11 -9.98 -0.15 -9.78
C TYR A 11 -8.94 0.54 -8.90
N ALA A 12 -9.35 1.62 -8.26
CA ALA A 12 -8.74 2.07 -7.03
C ALA A 12 -9.58 1.50 -5.87
N VAL A 13 -8.94 0.63 -5.09
CA VAL A 13 -9.63 -0.17 -4.07
C VAL A 13 -9.29 0.34 -2.68
N ASP A 14 -10.29 0.37 -1.80
CA ASP A 14 -10.05 0.41 -0.37
C ASP A 14 -9.40 -0.91 0.05
N ARG A 15 -8.10 -0.85 0.34
CA ARG A 15 -7.29 -2.03 0.69
C ARG A 15 -7.78 -2.74 1.94
N LEU A 16 -8.37 -2.02 2.91
CA LEU A 16 -8.87 -2.67 4.11
C LEU A 16 -10.02 -3.63 3.78
N ARG A 17 -11.01 -3.14 3.02
CA ARG A 17 -12.16 -3.94 2.58
C ARG A 17 -11.77 -5.02 1.58
N PHE A 18 -10.91 -4.66 0.63
CA PHE A 18 -10.46 -5.59 -0.40
C PHE A 18 -9.69 -6.76 0.21
N ASP A 19 -8.70 -6.48 1.06
CA ASP A 19 -7.90 -7.52 1.71
C ASP A 19 -8.75 -8.36 2.66
N ALA A 20 -9.67 -7.75 3.41
CA ALA A 20 -10.60 -8.48 4.28
C ALA A 20 -11.53 -9.41 3.47
N THR A 21 -11.97 -8.98 2.29
CA THR A 21 -12.78 -9.82 1.39
C THR A 21 -11.98 -11.00 0.86
N LEU A 22 -10.73 -10.77 0.42
CA LEU A 22 -9.85 -11.86 -0.01
C LEU A 22 -9.55 -12.84 1.13
N TRP A 23 -9.38 -12.33 2.35
CA TRP A 23 -9.19 -13.16 3.54
C TRP A 23 -10.42 -14.02 3.83
N ALA A 24 -11.62 -13.44 3.82
CA ALA A 24 -12.86 -14.16 4.05
C ALA A 24 -13.10 -15.24 2.98
N LEU A 25 -12.74 -14.97 1.73
CA LEU A 25 -12.79 -15.97 0.66
C LEU A 25 -11.82 -17.12 0.95
N ALA A 26 -10.58 -16.82 1.33
CA ALA A 26 -9.61 -17.86 1.68
C ALA A 26 -10.06 -18.68 2.89
N GLU A 27 -10.65 -18.06 3.90
CA GLU A 27 -11.18 -18.74 5.10
C GLU A 27 -12.37 -19.67 4.79
N ALA A 28 -13.17 -19.33 3.77
CA ALA A 28 -14.31 -20.15 3.34
C ALA A 28 -13.89 -21.39 2.54
N GLU A 29 -12.64 -21.47 2.05
CA GLU A 29 -12.15 -22.60 1.27
C GLU A 29 -11.95 -23.84 2.17
N PRO A 30 -12.54 -25.01 1.84
CA PRO A 30 -12.54 -26.20 2.71
C PRO A 30 -11.15 -26.72 3.11
N ASN A 31 -10.13 -26.43 2.30
CA ASN A 31 -8.77 -26.92 2.50
C ASN A 31 -7.79 -25.84 2.98
N VAL A 32 -8.31 -24.69 3.43
CA VAL A 32 -7.50 -23.59 3.94
C VAL A 32 -7.76 -23.45 5.44
N THR A 33 -6.69 -23.34 6.21
CA THR A 33 -6.77 -23.03 7.64
C THR A 33 -6.15 -21.66 7.86
N THR A 34 -6.95 -20.72 8.35
CA THR A 34 -6.59 -19.31 8.54
C THR A 34 -6.31 -19.00 10.00
N TRP A 35 -5.22 -18.28 10.27
CA TRP A 35 -4.83 -17.86 11.62
C TRP A 35 -4.55 -16.36 11.61
N GLN A 36 -5.47 -15.56 12.16
CA GLN A 36 -5.26 -14.13 12.40
C GLN A 36 -4.48 -13.91 13.71
N GLU A 37 -3.98 -12.69 13.91
CA GLU A 37 -3.23 -12.28 15.11
C GLU A 37 -2.05 -13.22 15.44
N THR A 38 -1.47 -13.80 14.40
CA THR A 38 -0.42 -14.82 14.48
C THR A 38 0.76 -14.36 13.64
N ALA A 39 1.86 -14.00 14.30
CA ALA A 39 3.05 -13.50 13.61
C ALA A 39 4.08 -14.61 13.45
N VAL A 40 4.58 -14.85 12.23
CA VAL A 40 5.76 -15.69 12.03
C VAL A 40 7.00 -14.95 12.55
N THR A 41 7.75 -15.57 13.44
CA THR A 41 8.95 -14.99 14.07
C THR A 41 10.24 -15.70 13.65
N ASP A 42 10.16 -16.98 13.28
CA ASP A 42 11.31 -17.74 12.79
C ASP A 42 10.92 -18.91 11.87
N LEU A 43 11.92 -19.60 11.33
CA LEU A 43 11.78 -20.80 10.51
C LEU A 43 12.19 -22.05 11.30
N LEU A 44 11.48 -23.16 11.05
CA LEU A 44 11.93 -24.49 11.45
C LEU A 44 12.78 -25.07 10.31
N ARG A 45 13.94 -25.66 10.62
CA ARG A 45 14.89 -26.17 9.63
C ARG A 45 15.41 -27.56 9.98
N GLU A 46 15.60 -28.37 8.95
CA GLU A 46 16.37 -29.62 8.98
C GLU A 46 17.50 -29.48 7.96
N GLY A 47 18.71 -29.19 8.46
CA GLY A 47 19.81 -28.75 7.60
C GLY A 47 19.43 -27.49 6.80
N GLU A 48 19.58 -27.55 5.48
CA GLU A 48 19.24 -26.45 4.58
C GLU A 48 17.73 -26.35 4.27
N GLN A 49 16.95 -27.39 4.58
CA GLN A 49 15.54 -27.44 4.25
C GLN A 49 14.68 -26.72 5.30
N VAL A 50 13.81 -25.82 4.85
CA VAL A 50 12.76 -25.26 5.70
C VAL A 50 11.63 -26.28 5.81
N VAL A 51 11.29 -26.64 7.05
CA VAL A 51 10.27 -27.66 7.36
C VAL A 51 9.08 -27.09 8.13
N GLY A 52 9.02 -25.76 8.27
CA GLY A 52 7.95 -25.09 8.99
C GLY A 52 8.31 -23.69 9.47
N VAL A 53 7.48 -23.17 10.38
CA VAL A 53 7.61 -21.83 10.96
C VAL A 53 7.44 -21.86 12.47
N VAL A 54 8.10 -20.93 13.14
CA VAL A 54 7.82 -20.55 14.52
C VAL A 54 6.87 -19.36 14.48
N VAL A 55 5.72 -19.49 15.15
CA VAL A 55 4.70 -18.44 15.22
C VAL A 55 4.53 -17.96 16.66
N ARG A 56 4.17 -16.68 16.81
CA ARG A 56 3.75 -16.09 18.07
C ARG A 56 2.28 -15.70 18.00
N ARG A 57 1.49 -16.19 18.95
CA ARG A 57 0.03 -15.96 19.07
C ARG A 57 -0.34 -15.87 20.53
N GLY A 58 -1.07 -14.82 20.93
CA GLY A 58 -1.49 -14.65 22.34
C GLY A 58 -0.32 -14.55 23.33
N GLY A 59 0.87 -14.12 22.89
CA GLY A 59 2.09 -14.09 23.71
C GLY A 59 2.85 -15.42 23.77
N GLU A 60 2.26 -16.50 23.30
CA GLU A 60 2.88 -17.83 23.27
C GLU A 60 3.59 -18.08 21.94
N THR A 61 4.62 -18.93 21.99
CA THR A 61 5.36 -19.37 20.80
C THR A 61 4.98 -20.81 20.47
N THR A 62 4.64 -21.07 19.21
CA THR A 62 4.22 -22.40 18.71
C THR A 62 4.98 -22.76 17.45
N HIS A 63 5.21 -24.05 17.22
CA HIS A 63 5.87 -24.59 16.04
C HIS A 63 4.83 -25.18 15.09
N LEU A 64 4.86 -24.79 13.82
CA LEU A 64 4.00 -25.34 12.76
C LEU A 64 4.88 -25.96 11.68
N THR A 65 4.70 -27.25 11.40
CA THR A 65 5.45 -27.95 10.36
C THR A 65 4.69 -27.94 9.03
N ALA A 66 5.42 -27.84 7.93
CA ALA A 66 4.87 -27.84 6.58
C ALA A 66 5.89 -28.38 5.57
N LYS A 67 5.40 -28.94 4.46
CA LYS A 67 6.26 -29.41 3.35
C LYS A 67 6.88 -28.25 2.57
N ALA A 68 6.24 -27.08 2.60
CA ALA A 68 6.69 -25.86 1.97
C ALA A 68 6.22 -24.64 2.77
N VAL A 69 7.02 -23.58 2.76
CA VAL A 69 6.70 -22.28 3.38
C VAL A 69 6.80 -21.21 2.29
N VAL A 70 5.75 -20.40 2.14
CA VAL A 70 5.69 -19.31 1.16
C VAL A 70 5.71 -17.97 1.90
N GLY A 71 6.70 -17.12 1.60
CA GLY A 71 6.77 -15.76 2.13
C GLY A 71 5.80 -14.83 1.41
N ALA A 72 4.62 -14.62 2.00
CA ALA A 72 3.59 -13.67 1.54
C ALA A 72 3.43 -12.47 2.51
N ASP A 73 4.49 -12.14 3.26
CA ASP A 73 4.54 -11.18 4.37
C ASP A 73 5.03 -9.77 3.96
N GLY A 74 4.97 -9.47 2.65
CA GLY A 74 5.05 -8.11 2.11
C GLY A 74 6.42 -7.43 2.21
N ARG A 75 6.42 -6.10 2.22
CA ARG A 75 7.62 -5.25 2.09
C ARG A 75 8.68 -5.49 3.18
N PHE A 76 8.24 -5.89 4.37
CA PHE A 76 9.12 -6.13 5.53
C PHE A 76 9.31 -7.62 5.82
N SER A 77 9.19 -8.46 4.78
CA SER A 77 9.18 -9.92 4.89
C SER A 77 10.24 -10.48 5.83
N THR A 78 9.78 -11.09 6.92
CA THR A 78 10.57 -11.91 7.85
C THR A 78 11.07 -13.16 7.14
N ILE A 79 10.22 -13.79 6.32
CA ILE A 79 10.58 -15.03 5.62
C ILE A 79 11.77 -14.78 4.69
N ALA A 80 11.71 -13.74 3.85
CA ALA A 80 12.79 -13.39 2.93
C ALA A 80 14.11 -13.13 3.66
N GLN A 81 14.06 -12.44 4.81
CA GLN A 81 15.25 -12.21 5.64
C GLN A 81 15.83 -13.53 6.19
N LYS A 82 14.98 -14.41 6.72
CA LYS A 82 15.37 -15.68 7.35
C LYS A 82 15.88 -16.75 6.37
N VAL A 83 15.52 -16.65 5.10
CA VAL A 83 16.11 -17.48 4.03
C VAL A 83 17.26 -16.79 3.30
N ALA A 84 17.67 -15.59 3.72
CA ALA A 84 18.64 -14.75 3.00
C ALA A 84 18.30 -14.62 1.51
N ALA A 85 17.02 -14.39 1.20
CA ALA A 85 16.54 -14.27 -0.16
C ALA A 85 17.33 -13.21 -0.92
N ARG A 86 17.76 -13.54 -2.13
CA ARG A 86 18.49 -12.60 -2.99
C ARG A 86 17.61 -11.39 -3.32
N GLU A 87 18.15 -10.20 -3.11
CA GLU A 87 17.50 -8.95 -3.55
C GLU A 87 17.65 -8.77 -5.07
N TYR A 88 16.55 -8.38 -5.72
CA TYR A 88 16.51 -8.02 -7.14
C TYR A 88 15.88 -6.63 -7.30
N GLY A 89 16.18 -5.92 -8.39
CA GLY A 89 15.55 -4.64 -8.70
C GLY A 89 15.82 -3.51 -7.69
N ARG A 90 16.95 -3.57 -6.97
CA ARG A 90 17.28 -2.55 -5.95
C ARG A 90 17.86 -1.29 -6.57
N TRP A 91 17.08 -0.21 -6.54
CA TRP A 91 17.50 1.10 -7.05
C TRP A 91 17.81 2.07 -5.91
N LYS A 92 19.10 2.22 -5.56
CA LYS A 92 19.54 3.10 -4.45
C LYS A 92 19.74 4.56 -4.85
N ARG A 93 19.86 4.86 -6.15
CA ARG A 93 20.26 6.20 -6.64
C ARG A 93 19.19 7.26 -6.37
N PHE A 94 17.91 6.89 -6.43
CA PHE A 94 16.78 7.79 -6.26
C PHE A 94 15.71 7.09 -5.39
N PRO A 95 15.92 6.99 -4.06
CA PRO A 95 14.90 6.43 -3.19
C PRO A 95 13.64 7.29 -3.30
N THR A 96 12.49 6.63 -3.41
CA THR A 96 11.18 7.29 -3.43
C THR A 96 10.43 7.03 -2.13
N SER A 97 9.64 8.02 -1.73
CA SER A 97 8.68 7.94 -0.65
C SER A 97 7.29 8.30 -1.19
N LEU A 98 6.25 7.97 -0.43
CA LEU A 98 4.89 8.36 -0.72
C LEU A 98 4.29 9.02 0.53
N LEU A 99 3.59 10.13 0.34
CA LEU A 99 2.69 10.73 1.32
C LEU A 99 1.28 10.65 0.75
N TYR A 100 0.31 10.16 1.52
CA TYR A 100 -1.05 10.06 1.02
C TYR A 100 -2.08 10.34 2.10
N ALA A 101 -3.25 10.80 1.68
CA ALA A 101 -4.44 10.95 2.51
C ALA A 101 -5.70 10.74 1.67
N TYR A 102 -6.81 10.44 2.33
CA TYR A 102 -8.12 10.35 1.71
C TYR A 102 -8.89 11.66 1.90
N TRP A 103 -9.48 12.16 0.81
CA TRP A 103 -10.20 13.42 0.76
C TRP A 103 -11.63 13.20 0.32
N GLU A 104 -12.58 13.83 1.00
CA GLU A 104 -13.98 13.89 0.58
C GLU A 104 -14.23 15.11 -0.30
N GLY A 105 -15.34 15.14 -1.04
CA GLY A 105 -15.76 16.31 -1.81
C GLY A 105 -14.79 16.72 -2.90
N VAL A 106 -13.91 15.82 -3.33
CA VAL A 106 -12.99 16.07 -4.44
C VAL A 106 -13.79 16.16 -5.73
N ARG A 107 -13.64 17.27 -6.44
CA ARG A 107 -14.37 17.48 -7.71
C ARG A 107 -13.95 16.43 -8.74
N PRO A 108 -14.88 15.96 -9.60
CA PRO A 108 -14.54 15.11 -10.74
C PRO A 108 -13.44 15.72 -11.61
N TYR A 109 -12.75 14.87 -12.37
CA TYR A 109 -11.69 15.33 -13.26
C TYR A 109 -12.24 16.22 -14.38
N ASP A 110 -13.37 15.82 -14.96
CA ASP A 110 -14.08 16.53 -16.03
C ASP A 110 -15.61 16.49 -15.80
N GLU A 111 -16.36 17.01 -16.77
CA GLU A 111 -17.82 17.12 -16.72
C GLU A 111 -18.56 15.77 -16.81
N THR A 112 -17.89 14.71 -17.25
CA THR A 112 -18.50 13.38 -17.38
C THR A 112 -18.78 12.75 -16.01
N GLY A 113 -17.98 13.11 -15.00
CA GLY A 113 -18.05 12.49 -13.68
C GLY A 113 -17.52 11.06 -13.64
N GLU A 114 -16.90 10.55 -14.71
CA GLU A 114 -16.38 9.19 -14.74
C GLU A 114 -15.16 9.04 -13.82
N PRO A 115 -15.12 8.00 -12.96
CA PRO A 115 -13.99 7.76 -12.06
C PRO A 115 -12.68 7.64 -12.83
N THR A 116 -11.73 8.51 -12.51
CA THR A 116 -10.47 8.63 -13.26
C THR A 116 -9.27 8.56 -12.33
N ILE A 117 -8.29 7.71 -12.70
CA ILE A 117 -6.97 7.74 -12.08
C ILE A 117 -6.15 8.84 -12.76
N HIS A 118 -5.87 9.92 -12.03
CA HIS A 118 -5.18 11.09 -12.57
C HIS A 118 -3.74 11.14 -12.08
N PHE A 119 -2.79 11.08 -13.03
CA PHE A 119 -1.37 11.26 -12.79
C PHE A 119 -0.94 12.68 -13.15
N ILE A 120 -0.37 13.39 -12.19
CA ILE A 120 0.10 14.76 -12.35
C ILE A 120 1.59 14.78 -12.05
N SER A 121 2.39 15.33 -12.95
CA SER A 121 3.82 15.57 -12.71
C SER A 121 4.08 17.07 -12.57
N PRO A 122 3.88 17.65 -11.37
CA PRO A 122 3.95 19.10 -11.19
C PRO A 122 5.36 19.66 -11.43
N ARG A 123 6.40 18.84 -11.22
CA ARG A 123 7.81 19.17 -11.46
C ARG A 123 8.63 17.89 -11.50
N HIS A 124 9.82 17.95 -12.10
CA HIS A 124 10.74 16.82 -12.17
C HIS A 124 10.97 16.20 -10.79
N GLY A 125 10.79 14.89 -10.63
CA GLY A 125 11.05 14.14 -9.39
C GLY A 125 9.96 14.22 -8.32
N LEU A 126 8.76 14.69 -8.68
CA LEU A 126 7.55 14.64 -7.89
C LEU A 126 6.36 14.28 -8.79
N GLY A 127 5.52 13.37 -8.34
CA GLY A 127 4.26 12.99 -8.97
C GLY A 127 3.13 13.07 -7.95
N VAL A 128 1.92 13.35 -8.43
CA VAL A 128 0.69 13.19 -7.66
C VAL A 128 -0.20 12.22 -8.38
N LEU A 129 -0.75 11.29 -7.61
CA LEU A 129 -1.76 10.35 -8.05
C LEU A 129 -3.05 10.63 -7.29
N MET A 130 -4.12 10.92 -8.01
CA MET A 130 -5.46 11.03 -7.46
C MET A 130 -6.27 9.82 -7.92
N LEU A 131 -6.77 9.04 -6.98
CA LEU A 131 -7.61 7.88 -7.26
C LEU A 131 -8.90 7.92 -6.45
N GLU A 132 -10.04 7.90 -7.13
CA GLU A 132 -11.34 7.80 -6.48
C GLU A 132 -11.48 6.41 -5.84
N SER A 133 -11.72 6.40 -4.53
CA SER A 133 -11.77 5.23 -3.67
C SER A 133 -13.20 5.04 -3.12
N ALA A 134 -13.35 4.15 -2.15
CA ALA A 134 -14.63 3.88 -1.51
C ALA A 134 -15.24 5.13 -0.84
N ASP A 135 -16.56 5.10 -0.67
CA ASP A 135 -17.36 6.07 0.09
C ASP A 135 -17.22 7.53 -0.35
N GLY A 136 -17.02 7.77 -1.65
CA GLY A 136 -16.88 9.13 -2.19
C GLY A 136 -15.57 9.81 -1.78
N THR A 137 -14.59 9.03 -1.28
CA THR A 137 -13.26 9.55 -0.98
C THR A 137 -12.35 9.46 -2.20
N THR A 138 -11.33 10.31 -2.25
CA THR A 138 -10.24 10.24 -3.23
C THR A 138 -8.92 10.12 -2.48
N ALA A 139 -8.15 9.07 -2.78
CA ALA A 139 -6.76 8.98 -2.37
C ALA A 139 -5.95 10.01 -3.14
N VAL A 140 -5.37 10.97 -2.43
CA VAL A 140 -4.43 11.94 -3.00
C VAL A 140 -3.04 11.56 -2.50
N THR A 141 -2.21 11.08 -3.41
CA THR A 141 -0.88 10.52 -3.11
C THR A 141 0.18 11.36 -3.78
N ILE A 142 1.14 11.86 -3.00
CA ILE A 142 2.34 12.53 -3.49
C ILE A 142 3.48 11.52 -3.44
N GLU A 143 4.02 11.17 -4.60
CA GLU A 143 5.20 10.32 -4.75
C GLU A 143 6.40 11.17 -5.21
N GLY A 144 7.59 10.86 -4.74
CA GLY A 144 8.78 11.57 -5.19
C GLY A 144 10.03 11.13 -4.47
N GLN A 145 11.15 11.79 -4.80
CA GLN A 145 12.43 11.51 -4.15
C GLN A 145 12.31 11.73 -2.64
N THR A 146 12.71 10.75 -1.84
CA THR A 146 12.61 10.75 -0.38
C THR A 146 13.10 12.06 0.26
N LYS A 147 14.25 12.58 -0.19
CA LYS A 147 14.83 13.85 0.30
C LYS A 147 13.98 15.10 0.06
N ARG A 148 12.97 15.01 -0.82
CA ARG A 148 12.05 16.10 -1.17
C ARG A 148 10.68 15.95 -0.48
N LEU A 149 10.37 14.75 0.00
CA LEU A 149 9.12 14.44 0.71
C LEU A 149 9.27 14.39 2.22
N HIS A 150 10.48 14.18 2.72
CA HIS A 150 10.79 14.46 4.11
C HIS A 150 11.10 15.96 4.23
N GLY A 151 10.14 16.73 4.74
CA GLY A 151 10.38 18.07 5.25
C GLY A 151 11.40 18.04 6.40
N SER A 152 12.02 19.18 6.72
CA SER A 152 12.89 19.34 7.89
C SER A 152 12.26 18.67 9.12
N ALA A 153 13.09 17.95 9.89
CA ALA A 153 12.71 17.01 10.95
C ALA A 153 11.85 17.57 12.11
N ASP A 154 11.36 18.80 12.01
CA ASP A 154 10.81 19.60 13.09
C ASP A 154 9.30 19.93 12.93
N GLY A 155 8.64 19.49 11.84
CA GLY A 155 7.22 19.76 11.56
C GLY A 155 6.32 18.51 11.51
N ARG A 156 5.02 18.66 11.77
CA ARG A 156 4.05 17.56 11.62
C ARG A 156 3.94 17.14 10.15
N LEU A 157 3.99 15.84 9.87
CA LEU A 157 3.93 15.28 8.51
C LEU A 157 2.71 15.75 7.73
N ALA A 158 1.56 15.89 8.41
CA ALA A 158 0.33 16.42 7.83
C ALA A 158 0.50 17.85 7.31
N ASP A 159 1.13 18.73 8.09
CA ASP A 159 1.38 20.12 7.68
C ASP A 159 2.27 20.19 6.44
N HIS A 160 3.29 19.31 6.39
CA HIS A 160 4.16 19.18 5.23
C HIS A 160 3.40 18.69 3.99
N TYR A 161 2.56 17.67 4.14
CA TYR A 161 1.69 17.17 3.09
C TYR A 161 0.77 18.28 2.54
N HIS A 162 0.08 19.01 3.41
CA HIS A 162 -0.77 20.13 2.99
C HIS A 162 0.03 21.26 2.33
N ALA A 163 1.23 21.56 2.83
CA ALA A 163 2.10 22.55 2.22
C ALA A 163 2.49 22.16 0.78
N LEU A 164 2.85 20.90 0.53
CA LEU A 164 3.17 20.42 -0.81
C LEU A 164 1.98 20.56 -1.76
N LEU A 165 0.76 20.27 -1.30
CA LEU A 165 -0.45 20.40 -2.12
C LEU A 165 -0.76 21.85 -2.50
N ARG A 166 -0.46 22.83 -1.65
CA ARG A 166 -0.74 24.25 -1.93
C ARG A 166 -0.02 24.74 -3.19
N ASP A 167 1.15 24.20 -3.47
CA ASP A 167 1.97 24.54 -4.64
C ASP A 167 1.48 23.88 -5.94
N MET A 168 0.31 23.21 -5.92
CA MET A 168 -0.18 22.41 -7.05
C MET A 168 -1.58 22.88 -7.48
N PRO A 169 -1.68 23.90 -8.37
CA PRO A 169 -2.96 24.50 -8.74
C PRO A 169 -3.99 23.50 -9.28
N ILE A 170 -3.56 22.50 -10.05
CA ILE A 170 -4.45 21.47 -10.60
C ILE A 170 -5.05 20.57 -9.52
N VAL A 171 -4.30 20.29 -8.45
CA VAL A 171 -4.81 19.52 -7.30
C VAL A 171 -5.71 20.41 -6.45
N GLN A 172 -5.29 21.66 -6.16
CA GLN A 172 -6.07 22.63 -5.38
C GLN A 172 -7.47 22.88 -5.96
N ARG A 173 -7.59 22.98 -7.29
CA ARG A 173 -8.90 23.14 -7.95
C ARG A 173 -9.84 21.96 -7.69
N ARG A 174 -9.30 20.76 -7.48
CA ARG A 174 -10.10 19.55 -7.22
C ARG A 174 -10.43 19.37 -5.74
N ILE A 175 -9.51 19.68 -4.83
CA ILE A 175 -9.67 19.38 -3.40
C ILE A 175 -10.33 20.50 -2.56
N ALA A 176 -10.66 21.66 -3.13
CA ALA A 176 -11.26 22.78 -2.40
C ALA A 176 -12.81 22.81 -2.46
N PRO A 177 -13.55 23.05 -1.35
CA PRO A 177 -13.31 22.69 0.05
C PRO A 177 -13.87 21.29 0.33
N GLY A 178 -13.02 20.28 0.17
CA GLY A 178 -13.26 18.93 0.65
C GLY A 178 -12.69 18.74 2.06
N THR A 179 -13.41 18.08 2.97
CA THR A 179 -12.89 17.68 4.27
C THR A 179 -11.82 16.59 4.12
N THR A 180 -10.68 16.74 4.81
CA THR A 180 -9.62 15.73 4.84
C THR A 180 -9.81 14.82 6.06
N HIS A 181 -9.70 13.50 5.88
CA HIS A 181 -9.62 12.54 6.98
C HIS A 181 -8.26 11.84 6.96
N HIS A 182 -7.59 11.84 8.12
CA HIS A 182 -6.35 11.07 8.33
C HIS A 182 -6.73 9.69 8.86
N GLN A 183 -6.26 8.62 8.21
CA GLN A 183 -6.26 7.30 8.83
C GLN A 183 -5.09 7.24 9.81
N ASN A 184 -5.40 6.94 11.08
CA ASN A 184 -4.43 6.70 12.15
C ASN A 184 -3.66 5.40 11.93
#